data_AF-A0A1Z9G877-F1
#
_entry.id   AF-A0A1Z9G877-F1
#
_cell.length_a   1.000
_cell.length_b   1.000
_cell.length_c   1.000
_cell.angle_alpha   90.00
_cell.angle_beta   90.00
_cell.angle_gamma   90.00
#
_symmetry.space_group_name_H-M   'P 1'
#
loop_
_entity.id
_entity.type
_entity.pdbx_description
1 polymer ?
#
loop_
_entity_poly.entity_id
_entity_poly.type
_entity_poly.pdbx_seq_one_letter_code
_entity_poly.pdbx_strand_id
1 'polypeptide(L)'
;MTKDKEDPTSDLTPREKSAFFDLDLTQQMDIDRRRQLAGPLVFFYASSIALISLLYVFGPHITDELTIMHDLTSDEARQEFLQRILKGAAFMVAITVAVMLNRFFTLILLVSFVVGVSGLAEDVAARLVASPDILDPILGAVTLVRLTYVIAIGRMLYIVLRPEAN
;
A
#
# COMPACT_ATOMS: atom_id res chain seq x y z
N MET A 1 -42.97 19.69 14.30
CA MET A 1 -41.98 19.13 15.25
C MET A 1 -42.06 17.62 15.18
N THR A 2 -41.21 16.99 14.38
CA THR A 2 -41.19 15.54 14.22
C THR A 2 -39.74 15.08 14.18
N LYS A 3 -39.35 14.41 15.28
CA LYS A 3 -38.32 13.39 15.44
C LYS A 3 -37.07 13.54 14.57
N ASP A 4 -36.01 14.00 15.20
CA ASP A 4 -34.63 13.65 14.87
C ASP A 4 -34.54 12.12 14.72
N LYS A 5 -34.20 11.67 13.52
CA LYS A 5 -33.67 10.34 13.30
C LYS A 5 -32.18 10.42 13.65
N GLU A 6 -31.82 9.85 14.80
CA GLU A 6 -30.44 9.48 15.09
C GLU A 6 -29.96 8.55 13.97
N ASP A 7 -29.02 9.05 13.17
CA ASP A 7 -28.29 8.27 12.20
C ASP A 7 -27.16 7.55 12.95
N PRO A 8 -27.10 6.21 12.98
CA PRO A 8 -26.06 5.47 13.66
C PRO A 8 -24.81 5.42 12.78
N THR A 9 -24.24 6.58 12.48
CA THR A 9 -23.00 6.71 11.72
C THR A 9 -21.85 7.11 12.65
N SER A 10 -21.27 6.06 13.24
CA SER A 10 -19.86 5.98 13.67
C SER A 10 -19.45 6.84 14.89
N ASP A 11 -19.46 6.17 16.05
CA ASP A 11 -18.94 6.61 17.36
C ASP A 11 -17.41 6.75 17.36
N LEU A 12 -16.87 7.70 16.59
CA LEU A 12 -15.52 8.20 16.84
C LEU A 12 -15.60 9.23 17.98
N THR A 13 -14.88 8.96 19.07
CA THR A 13 -14.77 9.88 20.20
C THR A 13 -14.24 11.24 19.72
N PRO A 14 -14.56 12.36 20.41
CA PRO A 14 -14.06 13.67 20.03
C PRO A 14 -12.53 13.74 19.91
N ARG A 15 -11.81 12.90 20.69
CA ARG A 15 -10.35 12.71 20.60
C ARG A 15 -9.92 11.95 19.34
N GLU A 16 -10.65 10.93 18.91
CA GLU A 16 -10.34 10.24 17.66
C GLU A 16 -10.65 11.12 16.45
N LYS A 17 -11.72 11.92 16.52
CA LYS A 17 -12.02 12.94 15.50
C LYS A 17 -10.92 13.99 15.45
N SER A 18 -10.48 14.53 16.59
CA SER A 18 -9.36 15.49 16.58
C SER A 18 -8.06 14.83 16.10
N ALA A 19 -7.76 13.60 16.53
CA ALA A 19 -6.57 12.87 16.09
C ALA A 19 -6.57 12.53 14.59
N PHE A 20 -7.72 12.50 13.92
CA PHE A 20 -7.81 12.30 12.46
C PHE A 20 -7.68 13.61 11.68
N PHE A 21 -8.23 14.71 12.20
CA PHE A 21 -8.21 16.02 11.53
C PHE A 21 -6.98 16.88 11.87
N ASP A 22 -6.30 16.59 12.98
CA ASP A 22 -5.13 17.33 13.47
C ASP A 22 -3.80 16.60 13.13
N LEU A 23 -3.85 15.68 12.16
CA LEU A 23 -2.65 15.05 11.62
C LEU A 23 -1.83 16.08 10.86
N ASP A 24 -0.72 16.53 11.45
CA ASP A 24 0.27 17.29 10.72
C ASP A 24 1.05 16.35 9.77
N LEU A 25 0.46 16.13 8.59
CA LEU A 25 0.99 15.25 7.55
C LEU A 25 2.26 15.80 6.89
N THR A 26 2.62 17.06 7.19
CA THR A 26 3.70 17.80 6.51
C THR A 26 4.88 18.14 7.41
N GLN A 27 4.74 17.91 8.73
CA GLN A 27 5.77 18.22 9.72
C GLN A 27 7.05 17.40 9.54
N GLN A 28 8.14 17.95 10.06
CA GLN A 28 9.39 17.21 10.20
C GLN A 28 9.27 16.18 11.31
N MET A 29 9.75 14.98 11.05
CA MET A 29 9.69 13.89 12.00
C MET A 29 10.87 13.96 12.99
N ASP A 30 10.58 13.69 14.26
CA ASP A 30 11.59 13.66 15.32
C ASP A 30 12.64 12.54 15.09
N ILE A 31 13.86 12.78 15.59
CA ILE A 31 15.02 11.89 15.39
C ILE A 31 14.80 10.51 15.99
N ASP A 32 14.13 10.40 17.14
CA ASP A 32 13.92 9.11 17.79
C ASP A 32 12.91 8.25 17.03
N ARG A 33 11.84 8.88 16.49
CA ARG A 33 10.91 8.21 15.56
C ARG A 33 11.62 7.80 14.27
N ARG A 34 12.52 8.64 13.76
CA ARG A 34 13.29 8.34 12.53
C ARG A 34 14.18 7.13 12.67
N ARG A 35 14.81 6.93 13.83
CA ARG A 35 15.59 5.72 14.11
C ARG A 35 14.72 4.47 14.13
N GLN A 36 13.51 4.56 14.67
CA GLN A 36 12.56 3.43 14.70
C GLN A 36 12.07 3.02 13.30
N LEU A 37 12.13 3.91 12.31
CA LEU A 37 11.79 3.59 10.92
C LEU A 37 12.84 2.74 10.19
N ALA A 38 14.08 2.67 10.67
CA ALA A 38 15.15 2.00 9.93
C ALA A 38 14.82 0.52 9.62
N GLY A 39 14.28 -0.21 10.59
CA GLY A 39 13.87 -1.60 10.40
C GLY A 39 12.76 -1.75 9.34
N PRO A 40 11.59 -1.11 9.54
CA PRO A 40 10.50 -1.13 8.55
C PRO A 40 10.91 -0.66 7.15
N LEU A 41 11.80 0.33 7.04
CA LEU A 41 12.32 0.80 5.75
C LEU A 41 13.16 -0.26 5.05
N VAL A 42 14.05 -0.96 5.76
CA VAL A 42 14.83 -2.06 5.19
C VAL A 42 13.91 -3.17 4.68
N PHE A 43 12.91 -3.56 5.48
CA PHE A 43 11.90 -4.53 5.05
C PHE A 43 11.12 -4.07 3.82
N PHE A 44 10.74 -2.79 3.77
CA PHE A 44 10.05 -2.20 2.63
C PHE A 44 10.89 -2.25 1.35
N TYR A 45 12.16 -1.85 1.39
CA TYR A 45 13.04 -1.88 0.22
C TYR A 45 13.32 -3.32 -0.23
N ALA A 46 13.59 -4.24 0.71
CA ALA A 46 13.82 -5.64 0.39
C ALA A 46 12.58 -6.28 -0.28
N SER A 47 11.39 -6.02 0.26
CA SER A 47 10.13 -6.54 -0.30
C SER A 47 9.84 -5.94 -1.67
N SER A 48 10.10 -4.65 -1.86
CA SER A 48 9.91 -3.99 -3.15
C SER A 48 10.87 -4.52 -4.22
N ILE A 49 12.14 -4.75 -3.87
CA ILE A 49 13.11 -5.37 -4.78
C ILE A 49 12.68 -6.79 -5.13
N ALA A 50 12.29 -7.59 -4.13
CA ALA A 50 11.79 -8.94 -4.36
C ALA A 50 10.57 -8.95 -5.29
N LEU A 51 9.63 -8.01 -5.09
CA LEU A 51 8.46 -7.85 -5.94
C LEU A 51 8.85 -7.52 -7.38
N ILE A 52 9.72 -6.53 -7.59
CA ILE A 52 10.22 -6.15 -8.92
C ILE A 52 10.90 -7.34 -9.60
N SER A 53 11.73 -8.09 -8.87
CA SER A 53 12.38 -9.29 -9.40
C SER A 53 11.39 -10.38 -9.79
N LEU A 54 10.38 -10.65 -8.96
CA LEU A 54 9.32 -11.62 -9.28
C LEU A 54 8.52 -11.19 -10.51
N LEU A 55 8.14 -9.92 -10.57
CA LEU A 55 7.42 -9.37 -11.72
C LEU A 55 8.27 -9.49 -12.99
N TYR A 56 9.57 -9.21 -12.92
CA TYR A 56 10.45 -9.32 -14.08
C TYR A 56 10.62 -10.78 -14.55
N VAL A 57 10.88 -11.70 -13.63
CA VAL A 57 11.13 -13.13 -13.94
C VAL A 57 9.87 -13.82 -14.45
N PHE A 58 8.72 -13.54 -13.82
CA PHE A 58 7.44 -14.17 -14.14
C PHE A 58 6.52 -13.27 -14.97
N GLY A 59 7.06 -12.21 -15.58
CA GLY A 59 6.30 -11.20 -16.32
C GLY A 59 5.36 -11.77 -17.39
N PRO A 60 5.80 -12.72 -18.25
CA PRO A 60 4.93 -13.33 -19.25
C PRO A 60 3.72 -14.03 -18.63
N HIS A 61 3.96 -14.85 -17.60
CA HIS A 61 2.91 -15.60 -16.88
C HIS A 61 1.90 -14.66 -16.22
N ILE A 62 2.37 -13.58 -15.59
CA ILE A 62 1.52 -12.58 -14.95
C ILE A 62 0.71 -11.80 -15.99
N THR A 63 1.29 -11.53 -17.16
CA THR A 63 0.60 -10.83 -18.25
C THR A 63 -0.52 -11.69 -18.83
N ASP A 64 -0.26 -12.98 -19.03
CA ASP A 64 -1.29 -13.93 -19.48
C ASP A 64 -2.44 -14.02 -18.45
N GLU A 65 -2.13 -14.12 -17.17
CA GLU A 65 -3.14 -14.12 -16.11
C GLU A 65 -3.92 -12.78 -16.02
N LEU A 66 -3.29 -11.64 -16.30
CA LEU A 66 -3.98 -10.34 -16.39
C LEU A 66 -4.98 -10.30 -17.54
N THR A 67 -4.67 -10.92 -18.70
CA THR A 67 -5.64 -10.99 -19.82
C THR A 67 -6.91 -11.72 -19.41
N ILE A 68 -6.78 -12.78 -18.60
CA ILE A 68 -7.90 -13.61 -18.17
C ILE A 68 -8.67 -12.91 -17.04
N MET A 69 -7.97 -12.38 -16.04
CA MET A 69 -8.58 -11.77 -14.85
C MET A 69 -9.35 -10.48 -15.14
N HIS A 70 -8.90 -9.70 -16.12
CA HIS A 70 -9.47 -8.40 -16.45
C HIS A 70 -10.13 -8.34 -17.83
N ASP A 71 -10.25 -9.48 -18.53
CA ASP A 71 -10.80 -9.58 -19.89
C ASP A 71 -10.15 -8.58 -20.86
N LEU A 72 -8.81 -8.58 -20.86
CA LEU A 72 -7.99 -7.64 -21.62
C LEU A 72 -7.38 -8.29 -22.85
N THR A 73 -7.15 -7.49 -23.90
CA THR A 73 -6.26 -7.91 -24.98
C THR A 73 -4.81 -8.04 -24.50
N SER A 74 -3.98 -8.82 -25.20
CA SER A 74 -2.57 -9.03 -24.82
C SER A 74 -1.78 -7.71 -24.73
N ASP A 75 -2.04 -6.75 -25.62
CA ASP A 75 -1.38 -5.44 -25.58
C ASP A 75 -1.84 -4.59 -24.37
N GLU A 76 -3.12 -4.64 -24.02
CA GLU A 76 -3.67 -3.94 -22.84
C GLU A 76 -3.14 -4.54 -21.54
N ALA A 77 -3.10 -5.87 -21.41
CA ALA A 77 -2.55 -6.54 -20.23
C ALA A 77 -1.06 -6.20 -20.04
N ARG A 78 -0.29 -6.13 -21.14
CA ARG A 78 1.12 -5.73 -21.09
C ARG A 78 1.29 -4.27 -20.67
N GLN A 79 0.43 -3.37 -21.17
CA GLN A 79 0.43 -1.97 -20.75
C GLN A 79 0.07 -1.83 -19.28
N GLU A 80 -0.94 -2.54 -18.80
CA GLU A 80 -1.35 -2.52 -17.41
C GLU A 80 -0.23 -3.06 -16.50
N PHE A 81 0.39 -4.18 -16.88
CA PHE A 81 1.54 -4.74 -16.18
C PHE A 81 2.69 -3.72 -16.05
N LEU A 82 3.05 -3.05 -17.14
CA LEU A 82 4.06 -2.00 -17.13
C LEU A 82 3.66 -0.81 -16.25
N GLN A 83 2.39 -0.42 -16.30
CA GLN A 83 1.86 0.67 -15.48
C GLN A 83 1.92 0.31 -13.98
N ARG A 84 1.63 -0.93 -13.61
CA ARG A 84 1.73 -1.44 -12.23
C ARG A 84 3.18 -1.39 -11.73
N ILE A 85 4.15 -1.81 -12.55
CA ILE A 85 5.59 -1.68 -12.23
C ILE A 85 5.98 -0.22 -12.05
N LEU A 86 5.60 0.66 -12.98
CA LEU A 86 5.96 2.07 -12.95
C LEU A 86 5.37 2.79 -11.73
N LYS A 87 4.11 2.50 -11.38
CA LYS A 87 3.48 2.99 -10.14
C LYS A 87 4.27 2.54 -8.91
N GLY A 88 4.65 1.26 -8.83
CA GLY A 88 5.48 0.73 -7.73
C GLY A 88 6.83 1.43 -7.60
N ALA A 89 7.53 1.65 -8.72
CA ALA A 89 8.79 2.38 -8.74
C ALA A 89 8.63 3.85 -8.31
N ALA A 90 7.56 4.52 -8.75
CA ALA A 90 7.26 5.90 -8.35
C ALA A 90 7.04 6.01 -6.82
N PHE A 91 6.34 5.05 -6.21
CA PHE A 91 6.16 5.02 -4.75
C PHE A 91 7.47 4.82 -4.00
N MET A 92 8.33 3.93 -4.49
CA MET A 92 9.68 3.73 -3.92
C MET A 92 10.48 5.03 -3.91
N VAL A 93 10.48 5.76 -5.04
CA VAL A 93 11.17 7.05 -5.14
C VAL A 93 10.54 8.09 -4.20
N ALA A 94 9.21 8.18 -4.16
CA ALA A 94 8.51 9.13 -3.28
C ALA A 94 8.85 8.90 -1.80
N ILE A 95 8.82 7.64 -1.35
CA ILE A 95 9.19 7.28 0.03
C ILE A 95 10.67 7.59 0.29
N THR A 96 11.56 7.29 -0.66
CA THR A 96 13.00 7.60 -0.53
C THR A 96 13.22 9.10 -0.35
N VAL A 97 12.62 9.92 -1.22
CA VAL A 97 12.70 11.38 -1.17
C VAL A 97 12.12 11.91 0.14
N ALA A 98 10.99 11.36 0.59
CA ALA A 98 10.36 11.76 1.84
C ALA A 98 11.25 11.46 3.06
N VAL A 99 11.94 10.31 3.08
CA VAL A 99 12.92 9.97 4.12
C VAL A 99 14.12 10.90 4.11
N MET A 100 14.61 11.27 2.91
CA MET A 100 15.74 12.18 2.75
C MET A 100 15.41 13.59 3.20
N LEU A 101 14.27 14.13 2.76
CA LEU A 101 13.80 15.46 3.11
C LEU A 101 13.25 15.55 4.54
N ASN A 102 12.95 14.40 5.16
CA ASN A 102 12.29 14.28 6.46
C ASN A 102 10.99 15.09 6.52
N ARG A 103 10.27 15.21 5.39
CA ARG A 103 9.07 16.05 5.25
C ARG A 103 8.05 15.33 4.39
N PHE A 104 6.76 15.56 4.66
CA PHE A 104 5.63 14.90 3.96
C PHE A 104 5.64 13.37 4.07
N PHE A 105 6.45 12.82 4.98
CA PHE A 105 6.65 11.38 5.10
C PHE A 105 5.34 10.67 5.48
N THR A 106 4.61 11.21 6.47
CA THR A 106 3.30 10.71 6.88
C THR A 106 2.30 10.73 5.72
N LEU A 107 2.23 11.83 4.97
CA LEU A 107 1.34 11.95 3.81
C LEU A 107 1.64 10.88 2.76
N ILE A 108 2.91 10.75 2.39
CA ILE A 108 3.36 9.81 1.35
C ILE A 108 3.12 8.37 1.79
N LEU A 109 3.38 8.04 3.05
CA LEU A 109 3.06 6.71 3.60
C LEU A 109 1.55 6.43 3.58
N LEU A 110 0.72 7.41 3.92
CA LEU A 110 -0.73 7.23 3.99
C LEU A 110 -1.32 6.99 2.60
N VAL A 111 -0.89 7.78 1.61
CA VAL A 111 -1.26 7.55 0.21
C VAL A 111 -0.77 6.18 -0.28
N SER A 112 0.48 5.82 0.02
CA SER A 112 1.06 4.52 -0.37
C SER A 112 0.31 3.35 0.27
N PHE A 113 -0.13 3.51 1.52
CA PHE A 113 -0.89 2.48 2.24
C PHE A 113 -2.28 2.27 1.63
N VAL A 114 -3.02 3.35 1.39
CA VAL A 114 -4.35 3.27 0.77
C VAL A 114 -4.25 2.62 -0.61
N VAL A 115 -3.33 3.08 -1.46
CA VAL A 115 -3.15 2.50 -2.80
C VAL A 115 -2.69 1.04 -2.73
N GLY A 116 -1.80 0.71 -1.80
CA GLY A 116 -1.32 -0.66 -1.60
C GLY A 116 -2.42 -1.63 -1.17
N VAL A 117 -3.28 -1.23 -0.22
CA VAL A 117 -4.41 -2.04 0.26
C VAL A 117 -5.48 -2.18 -0.83
N SER A 118 -5.85 -1.09 -1.51
CA SER A 118 -6.84 -1.15 -2.60
C SER A 118 -6.38 -2.04 -3.74
N GLY A 119 -5.13 -1.89 -4.19
CA GLY A 119 -4.59 -2.74 -5.25
C GLY A 119 -4.46 -4.21 -4.86
N LEU A 120 -4.24 -4.51 -3.57
CA LEU A 120 -4.26 -5.89 -3.06
C LEU A 120 -5.68 -6.46 -3.08
N ALA A 121 -6.68 -5.67 -2.69
CA ALA A 121 -8.08 -6.09 -2.69
C ALA A 121 -8.62 -6.33 -4.10
N GLU A 122 -8.28 -5.45 -5.05
CA GLU A 122 -8.63 -5.61 -6.47
C GLU A 122 -8.03 -6.90 -7.05
N ASP A 123 -6.74 -7.17 -6.82
CA ASP A 123 -6.08 -8.38 -7.31
C ASP A 123 -6.69 -9.65 -6.70
N VAL A 124 -6.99 -9.65 -5.39
CA VAL A 124 -7.61 -10.82 -4.74
C VAL A 124 -9.04 -11.03 -5.24
N ALA A 125 -9.81 -9.97 -5.41
CA ALA A 125 -11.17 -10.05 -5.94
C ALA A 125 -11.19 -10.56 -7.38
N ALA A 126 -10.31 -10.03 -8.25
CA ALA A 126 -10.20 -10.47 -9.64
C ALA A 126 -9.84 -11.96 -9.73
N ARG A 127 -8.90 -12.42 -8.89
CA ARG A 127 -8.55 -13.85 -8.83
C ARG A 127 -9.71 -14.73 -8.40
N LEU A 128 -10.45 -14.33 -7.37
CA LEU A 128 -11.60 -15.10 -6.88
C LEU A 128 -12.72 -15.22 -7.91
N VAL A 129 -12.89 -14.22 -8.76
CA VAL A 129 -13.98 -14.15 -9.75
C VAL A 129 -13.60 -14.83 -11.07
N ALA A 130 -12.36 -14.64 -11.53
CA ALA A 130 -11.99 -14.92 -12.91
C ALA A 130 -10.76 -15.82 -13.09
N SER A 131 -9.92 -16.03 -12.08
CA SER A 131 -8.71 -16.85 -12.27
C SER A 131 -9.08 -18.34 -12.33
N PRO A 132 -8.64 -19.06 -13.37
CA PRO A 132 -8.89 -20.49 -13.51
C PRO A 132 -8.12 -21.33 -12.50
N ASP A 133 -7.03 -20.80 -11.92
CA ASP A 133 -6.24 -21.43 -10.87
C ASP A 133 -5.97 -20.48 -9.70
N ILE A 134 -6.93 -20.40 -8.79
CA ILE A 134 -6.87 -19.56 -7.57
C ILE A 134 -5.65 -19.89 -6.69
N LEU A 135 -5.08 -21.09 -6.82
CA LEU A 135 -3.93 -21.58 -6.03
C LEU A 135 -2.60 -21.50 -6.78
N ASP A 136 -2.54 -20.75 -7.89
CA ASP A 136 -1.29 -20.52 -8.62
C ASP A 136 -0.17 -20.02 -7.66
N PRO A 137 0.93 -20.77 -7.54
CA PRO A 137 2.00 -20.47 -6.59
C PRO A 137 2.77 -19.19 -6.94
N ILE A 138 2.88 -18.82 -8.23
CA ILE A 138 3.55 -17.61 -8.69
C ILE A 138 2.72 -16.40 -8.29
N LEU A 139 1.43 -16.44 -8.61
CA LEU A 139 0.48 -15.41 -8.23
C LEU A 139 0.37 -15.28 -6.71
N GLY A 140 0.34 -16.40 -5.99
CA GLY A 140 0.37 -16.44 -4.53
C GLY A 140 1.65 -15.81 -3.94
N ALA A 141 2.81 -16.09 -4.51
CA ALA A 141 4.08 -15.48 -4.10
C ALA A 141 4.07 -13.95 -4.31
N VAL A 142 3.59 -13.48 -5.47
CA VAL A 142 3.45 -12.04 -5.75
C VAL A 142 2.54 -11.37 -4.71
N THR A 143 1.42 -11.99 -4.37
CA THR A 143 0.48 -11.46 -3.36
C THR A 143 1.09 -11.44 -1.96
N LEU A 144 1.81 -12.48 -1.56
CA LEU A 144 2.51 -12.53 -0.27
C LEU A 144 3.56 -11.44 -0.13
N VAL A 145 4.35 -11.20 -1.18
CA VAL A 145 5.35 -10.13 -1.18
C VAL A 145 4.66 -8.76 -1.15
N ARG A 146 3.56 -8.59 -1.89
CA ARG A 146 2.75 -7.35 -1.87
C ARG A 146 2.12 -7.10 -0.49
N LEU A 147 1.65 -8.14 0.18
CA LEU A 147 1.16 -8.07 1.56
C LEU A 147 2.27 -7.64 2.53
N THR A 148 3.46 -8.22 2.40
CA THR A 148 4.64 -7.86 3.22
C THR A 148 5.00 -6.38 3.04
N TYR A 149 4.96 -5.89 1.80
CA TYR A 149 5.11 -4.47 1.46
C TYR A 149 4.07 -3.58 2.19
N VAL A 150 2.78 -3.95 2.15
CA VAL A 150 1.70 -3.20 2.83
C VAL A 150 1.89 -3.20 4.34
N ILE A 151 2.28 -4.33 4.92
CA ILE A 151 2.55 -4.45 6.37
C ILE A 151 3.71 -3.54 6.78
N ALA A 152 4.79 -3.48 5.98
CA ALA A 152 5.91 -2.58 6.25
C ALA A 152 5.46 -1.11 6.27
N ILE A 153 4.64 -0.68 5.31
CA ILE A 153 4.07 0.67 5.28
C ILE A 153 3.16 0.92 6.49
N GLY A 154 2.26 -0.02 6.80
CA GLY A 154 1.37 0.10 7.96
C GLY A 154 2.15 0.20 9.27
N ARG A 155 3.27 -0.52 9.39
CA ARG A 155 4.15 -0.42 10.55
C ARG A 155 4.84 0.94 10.64
N MET A 156 5.29 1.49 9.50
CA MET A 156 5.85 2.84 9.45
C MET A 156 4.79 3.88 9.86
N LEU A 157 3.57 3.79 9.32
CA LEU A 157 2.45 4.66 9.71
C LEU A 157 2.17 4.58 11.20
N TYR A 158 2.12 3.37 11.78
CA TYR A 158 1.91 3.21 13.22
C TYR A 158 2.97 3.95 14.04
N ILE A 159 4.25 3.84 13.68
CA ILE A 159 5.35 4.53 14.39
C ILE A 159 5.20 6.05 14.28
N VAL A 160 4.83 6.54 13.10
CA VAL A 160 4.70 7.98 12.84
C VAL A 160 3.48 8.56 13.55
N LEU A 161 2.37 7.83 13.60
CA LEU A 161 1.09 8.29 14.16
C LEU A 161 0.91 7.98 15.65
N ARG A 162 1.79 7.16 16.24
CA ARG A 162 1.68 6.82 17.66
C ARG A 162 1.79 8.09 18.51
N PRO A 163 0.85 8.33 19.44
CA PRO A 163 0.99 9.41 20.42
C PRO A 163 2.17 9.11 21.33
N GLU A 164 2.95 10.14 21.69
CA GLU A 164 4.03 10.00 22.66
C GLU A 164 3.42 9.56 23.99
N ALA A 165 3.94 8.47 24.54
CA ALA A 165 3.57 8.08 25.90
C ALA A 165 4.23 9.11 26.83
N ASN A 166 3.45 10.11 27.22
CA ASN A 166 3.78 11.02 28.32
C ASN A 166 3.98 10.24 29.62
#